data_AF-A0A1M3E4F4-F1
#
_entry.id   AF-A0A1M3E4F4-F1
#
_cell.length_a   1.000
_cell.length_b   1.000
_cell.length_c   1.000
_cell.angle_alpha   90.00
_cell.angle_beta   90.00
_cell.angle_gamma   90.00
#
_symmetry.space_group_name_H-M   'P 1'
#
loop_
_entity.id
_entity.type
_entity.pdbx_description
1 polymer ?
#
loop_
_entity_poly.entity_id
_entity_poly.type
_entity_poly.pdbx_seq_one_letter_code
_entity_poly.pdbx_strand_id
1 'polypeptide(L)'
;MANSVYKINKGINKSIEFKGFKAQYIWYMVIVILCLLFVFALLYFLGINQYVCILVCGGIGAFSLQKIYGLSKKYGEHGLSKMIARKSVPKVLKSIDRGMFIKRSKSYVKRKPNRGDQI
;
A
#
# COMPACT_ATOMS: atom_id res chain seq x y z
N MET A 1 46.73 1.71 -5.76
CA MET A 1 45.40 2.27 -5.40
C MET A 1 44.87 1.55 -4.17
N ALA A 2 44.63 2.27 -3.06
CA ALA A 2 43.98 1.70 -1.88
C ALA A 2 42.45 1.73 -2.08
N ASN A 3 41.79 0.57 -1.91
CA ASN A 3 40.35 0.42 -2.12
C ASN A 3 39.65 0.40 -0.75
N SER A 4 38.86 1.42 -0.46
CA SER A 4 38.09 1.54 0.78
C SER A 4 36.87 0.61 0.74
N VAL A 5 36.88 -0.45 1.55
CA VAL A 5 35.76 -1.39 1.69
C VAL A 5 34.70 -0.79 2.59
N TYR A 6 33.57 -0.38 2.00
CA TYR A 6 32.42 0.14 2.75
C TYR A 6 31.47 -1.00 3.13
N LYS A 7 31.06 -1.06 4.41
CA LYS A 7 29.95 -1.91 4.86
C LYS A 7 28.62 -1.30 4.38
N ILE A 8 28.08 -1.85 3.30
CA ILE A 8 26.74 -1.50 2.81
C ILE A 8 25.69 -2.15 3.73
N ASN A 9 24.99 -1.33 4.51
CA ASN A 9 23.86 -1.76 5.32
C ASN A 9 22.63 -1.99 4.42
N LYS A 10 22.43 -3.25 3.99
CA LYS A 10 21.32 -3.66 3.10
C LYS A 10 19.91 -3.59 3.75
N GLY A 11 19.80 -3.11 4.98
CA GLY A 11 18.53 -2.97 5.71
C GLY A 11 17.87 -1.59 5.62
N ILE A 12 18.56 -0.56 5.13
CA ILE A 12 18.15 0.87 5.23
C ILE A 12 16.94 1.24 4.34
N ASN A 13 16.39 0.30 3.57
CA ASN A 13 15.18 0.52 2.76
C ASN A 13 14.28 -0.73 2.70
N LYS A 14 14.49 -1.66 3.65
CA LYS A 14 13.56 -2.78 3.82
C LYS A 14 12.28 -2.19 4.39
N SER A 15 11.20 -2.37 3.65
CA SER A 15 9.87 -2.13 4.16
C SER A 15 9.66 -2.76 5.54
N ILE A 16 8.92 -2.08 6.40
CA ILE A 16 8.63 -2.51 7.77
C ILE A 16 7.70 -3.74 7.70
N GLU A 17 8.32 -4.91 7.59
CA GLU A 17 7.69 -6.22 7.67
C GLU A 17 7.91 -6.76 9.10
N PHE A 18 6.85 -6.82 9.90
CA PHE A 18 6.88 -7.48 11.20
C PHE A 18 6.74 -8.99 10.99
N LYS A 19 7.85 -9.74 10.90
CA LYS A 19 7.82 -11.21 10.79
C LYS A 19 6.89 -11.74 9.67
N GLY A 20 6.90 -11.10 8.51
CA GLY A 20 6.02 -11.44 7.37
C GLY A 20 4.62 -10.79 7.42
N PHE A 21 4.26 -10.15 8.53
CA PHE A 21 3.09 -9.27 8.63
C PHE A 21 3.43 -7.86 8.19
N LYS A 22 2.64 -7.35 7.25
CA LYS A 22 2.92 -6.04 6.65
C LYS A 22 2.06 -4.97 7.28
N ALA A 23 2.65 -3.78 7.47
CA ALA A 23 2.04 -2.67 8.20
C ALA A 23 0.61 -2.32 7.74
N GLN A 24 0.32 -2.45 6.45
CA GLN A 24 -1.01 -2.18 5.88
C GLN A 24 -2.11 -3.09 6.47
N TYR A 25 -1.83 -4.39 6.68
CA TYR A 25 -2.85 -5.33 7.21
C TYR A 25 -3.09 -5.17 8.70
N ILE A 26 -2.08 -4.73 9.45
CA ILE A 26 -2.21 -4.42 10.88
C ILE A 26 -3.21 -3.29 11.06
N TRP A 27 -3.16 -2.27 10.18
CA TRP A 27 -4.10 -1.15 10.25
C TRP A 27 -5.56 -1.60 10.03
N TYR A 28 -5.81 -2.52 9.09
CA TYR A 28 -7.13 -3.11 8.90
C TYR A 28 -7.60 -3.93 10.11
N MET A 29 -6.71 -4.68 10.78
CA MET A 29 -7.07 -5.40 12.01
C MET A 29 -7.52 -4.46 13.13
N VAL A 30 -6.81 -3.33 13.31
CA VAL A 30 -7.16 -2.32 14.31
C VAL A 30 -8.53 -1.72 14.03
N ILE A 31 -8.82 -1.36 12.77
CA ILE A 31 -10.15 -0.86 12.39
C ILE A 31 -11.24 -1.90 12.68
N VAL A 32 -11.00 -3.16 12.35
CA VAL A 32 -11.97 -4.24 12.61
C VAL A 32 -12.27 -4.34 14.10
N ILE A 33 -11.26 -4.36 14.96
CA ILE A 33 -11.44 -4.40 16.42
C ILE A 33 -12.25 -3.19 16.91
N LEU A 34 -11.94 -1.99 16.41
CA LEU A 34 -12.67 -0.78 16.77
C LEU A 34 -14.14 -0.84 16.29
N CYS A 35 -14.38 -1.34 15.08
CA CYS A 35 -15.73 -1.52 14.55
C CYS A 35 -16.53 -2.55 15.34
N LEU A 36 -15.91 -3.66 15.75
CA LEU A 36 -16.53 -4.65 16.62
C LEU A 36 -16.95 -4.05 17.97
N LEU A 37 -16.15 -3.13 18.52
CA LEU A 37 -16.50 -2.43 19.75
C LEU A 37 -17.78 -1.59 19.58
N PHE A 38 -17.91 -0.87 18.46
CA PHE A 38 -19.14 -0.14 18.15
C PHE A 38 -20.34 -1.07 17.94
N VAL A 39 -20.16 -2.18 17.22
CA VAL A 39 -21.20 -3.19 17.01
C VAL A 39 -21.67 -3.77 18.35
N PHE A 40 -20.73 -4.13 19.24
CA PHE A 40 -21.03 -4.60 20.58
C PHE A 40 -21.81 -3.55 21.39
N ALA A 41 -21.38 -2.28 21.35
CA ALA A 41 -22.07 -1.20 22.04
C ALA A 41 -23.51 -1.04 21.53
N LEU A 42 -23.74 -1.07 20.21
CA LEU A 42 -25.08 -0.97 19.62
C LEU A 42 -25.97 -2.16 20.01
N LEU A 43 -25.45 -3.38 19.93
CA LEU A 43 -26.17 -4.59 20.35
C LEU A 43 -26.55 -4.55 21.84
N TYR A 44 -25.65 -4.05 22.67
CA TYR A 44 -25.88 -3.86 24.10
C TYR A 44 -26.95 -2.79 24.37
N PHE A 45 -26.91 -1.66 23.66
CA PHE A 45 -27.94 -0.61 23.76
C PHE A 45 -29.34 -1.11 23.38
N LEU A 46 -29.43 -2.07 22.45
CA LEU A 46 -30.69 -2.71 22.07
C LEU A 46 -31.22 -3.72 23.11
N GLY A 47 -30.51 -3.93 24.23
CA GLY A 47 -30.93 -4.84 25.30
C GLY A 47 -30.76 -6.33 24.96
N ILE A 48 -29.95 -6.66 23.95
CA ILE A 48 -29.68 -8.07 23.58
C ILE A 48 -28.87 -8.75 24.68
N ASN A 49 -29.20 -10.01 24.97
CA ASN A 49 -28.49 -10.83 25.95
C ASN A 49 -26.97 -10.86 25.66
N GLN A 50 -26.17 -10.58 26.69
CA GLN A 50 -24.71 -10.50 26.61
C GLN A 50 -24.06 -11.76 26.01
N TYR A 51 -24.63 -12.95 26.28
CA TYR A 51 -24.14 -14.20 25.69
C TYR A 51 -24.29 -14.24 24.16
N VAL A 52 -25.41 -13.74 23.64
CA VAL A 52 -25.65 -13.64 22.19
C VAL A 52 -24.71 -12.60 21.58
N CYS A 53 -24.52 -11.48 22.28
CA CYS A 53 -23.62 -10.42 21.83
C CYS A 53 -22.17 -10.90 21.69
N ILE A 54 -21.69 -11.71 22.65
CA ILE A 54 -20.35 -12.32 22.61
C ILE A 54 -20.24 -13.31 21.44
N LEU A 55 -21.25 -14.16 21.23
CA LEU A 55 -21.23 -15.15 20.15
C LEU A 55 -21.20 -14.48 18.77
N VAL A 56 -21.99 -13.43 18.57
CA VAL A 56 -22.03 -12.65 17.32
C VAL A 56 -20.71 -11.89 17.11
N CYS A 57 -20.24 -11.15 18.11
CA CYS A 57 -19.00 -10.39 18.00
C CYS A 57 -17.79 -11.32 17.81
N GLY A 58 -17.73 -12.42 18.55
CA GLY A 58 -16.68 -13.44 18.40
C GLY A 58 -16.70 -14.09 17.02
N GLY A 59 -17.88 -14.45 16.51
CA GLY A 59 -18.04 -15.01 15.16
C GLY A 59 -17.60 -14.05 14.06
N ILE A 60 -18.06 -12.79 14.11
CA ILE A 60 -17.67 -11.74 13.16
C ILE A 60 -16.16 -11.49 13.26
N GLY A 61 -15.62 -11.37 14.47
CA GLY A 61 -14.21 -11.13 14.71
C GLY A 61 -13.33 -12.23 14.13
N ALA A 62 -13.64 -13.50 14.44
CA ALA A 62 -12.90 -14.65 13.92
C ALA A 62 -12.95 -14.71 12.39
N PHE A 63 -14.12 -14.48 11.80
CA PHE A 63 -14.28 -14.47 10.34
C PHE A 63 -13.47 -13.34 9.67
N SER A 64 -13.56 -12.11 10.20
CA SER A 64 -12.81 -10.96 9.68
C SER A 64 -11.30 -11.15 9.81
N LEU A 65 -10.83 -11.73 10.92
CA LEU A 65 -9.42 -12.06 11.11
C LEU A 65 -8.97 -13.07 10.05
N GLN A 66 -9.66 -14.21 9.89
CA GLN A 66 -9.32 -15.23 8.88
C GLN A 66 -9.19 -14.61 7.47
N LYS A 67 -10.10 -13.70 7.10
CA LYS A 67 -10.04 -12.97 5.84
C LYS A 67 -8.79 -12.08 5.73
N ILE A 68 -8.48 -11.28 6.76
CA ILE A 68 -7.31 -10.38 6.75
C ILE A 68 -6.00 -11.17 6.69
N TYR A 69 -5.88 -12.27 7.45
CA TYR A 69 -4.72 -13.17 7.40
C TYR A 69 -4.54 -13.77 5.99
N GLY A 70 -5.63 -14.21 5.36
CA GLY A 70 -5.61 -14.70 3.98
C GLY A 70 -5.17 -13.64 2.96
N LEU A 71 -5.67 -12.40 3.11
CA LEU A 71 -5.29 -11.27 2.26
C LEU A 71 -3.81 -10.88 2.45
N SER A 72 -3.32 -10.90 3.68
CA SER A 72 -1.92 -10.62 4.03
C SER A 72 -0.97 -11.59 3.31
N LYS A 73 -1.28 -12.90 3.38
CA LYS A 73 -0.49 -13.94 2.70
C LYS A 73 -0.57 -13.85 1.16
N LYS A 74 -1.74 -13.52 0.61
CA LYS A 74 -1.98 -13.53 -0.84
C LYS A 74 -1.35 -12.33 -1.56
N TYR A 75 -1.41 -11.13 -0.98
CA TYR A 75 -1.06 -9.89 -1.69
C TYR A 75 0.25 -9.26 -1.21
N GLY A 76 0.72 -9.57 0.01
CA GLY A 76 1.92 -8.92 0.54
C GLY A 76 1.80 -7.39 0.53
N GLU A 77 2.91 -6.65 0.44
CA GLU A 77 2.91 -5.22 0.89
C GLU A 77 2.29 -4.31 -0.11
N HIS A 78 2.67 -4.57 -1.35
CA HIS A 78 2.32 -3.74 -2.47
C HIS A 78 1.24 -4.42 -3.31
N GLY A 79 0.77 -5.61 -2.96
CA GLY A 79 -0.23 -6.30 -3.78
C GLY A 79 -1.59 -5.61 -3.71
N LEU A 80 -2.00 -5.16 -2.51
CA LEU A 80 -3.27 -4.46 -2.36
C LEU A 80 -3.21 -3.07 -3.04
N SER A 81 -2.13 -2.32 -2.82
CA SER A 81 -1.93 -1.02 -3.48
C SER A 81 -1.78 -1.14 -4.99
N LYS A 82 -1.09 -2.17 -5.51
CA LYS A 82 -1.04 -2.47 -6.96
C LYS A 82 -2.40 -2.86 -7.52
N MET A 83 -3.22 -3.61 -6.78
CA MET A 83 -4.58 -3.96 -7.21
C MET A 83 -5.45 -2.70 -7.32
N ILE A 84 -5.42 -1.85 -6.30
CA ILE A 84 -6.16 -0.58 -6.30
C ILE A 84 -5.66 0.31 -7.45
N ALA A 85 -4.34 0.43 -7.62
CA ALA A 85 -3.76 1.21 -8.72
C ALA A 85 -4.20 0.69 -10.09
N ARG A 86 -4.22 -0.64 -10.30
CA ARG A 86 -4.71 -1.24 -11.55
C ARG A 86 -6.16 -0.87 -11.85
N LYS A 87 -7.02 -0.74 -10.83
CA LYS A 87 -8.41 -0.30 -11.01
C LYS A 87 -8.52 1.17 -11.41
N SER A 88 -7.55 1.99 -11.02
CA SER A 88 -7.48 3.42 -11.36
C SER A 88 -6.87 3.72 -12.73
N VAL A 89 -6.34 2.72 -13.46
CA VAL A 89 -5.77 2.94 -14.81
C VAL A 89 -6.88 2.90 -15.86
N PRO A 90 -6.99 3.91 -16.74
CA PRO A 90 -7.96 3.90 -17.84
C PRO A 90 -7.66 2.79 -18.84
N LYS A 91 -8.71 2.13 -19.36
CA LYS A 91 -8.58 1.01 -20.33
C LYS A 91 -7.87 1.41 -21.62
N VAL A 92 -8.03 2.66 -22.04
CA VAL A 92 -7.44 3.19 -23.27
C VAL A 92 -6.85 4.56 -22.97
N LEU A 93 -5.58 4.72 -23.32
CA LEU A 93 -4.92 6.03 -23.37
C LEU A 93 -5.00 6.52 -24.81
N LYS A 94 -5.94 7.42 -25.11
CA LYS A 94 -6.04 8.07 -26.41
C LYS A 94 -5.28 9.39 -26.40
N SER A 95 -4.13 9.43 -27.05
CA SER A 95 -3.39 10.68 -27.28
C SER A 95 -3.91 11.32 -28.56
N ILE A 96 -4.66 12.42 -28.43
CA ILE A 96 -5.23 13.15 -29.58
C ILE A 96 -4.20 14.10 -30.19
N ASP A 97 -3.28 14.64 -29.37
CA ASP A 97 -2.30 15.63 -29.80
C ASP A 97 -0.86 15.12 -29.63
N ARG A 98 -0.02 15.28 -30.66
CA ARG A 98 1.41 14.89 -30.66
C ARG A 98 2.35 16.01 -30.17
N GLY A 99 1.83 17.22 -29.97
CA GLY A 99 2.56 18.39 -29.52
C GLY A 99 3.19 18.22 -28.14
N MET A 100 2.55 17.45 -27.25
CA MET A 100 3.10 17.09 -25.93
C MET A 100 4.46 16.36 -26.01
N PHE A 101 4.65 15.53 -27.05
CA PHE A 101 5.89 14.79 -27.28
C PHE A 101 6.91 15.61 -28.07
N ILE A 102 6.45 16.41 -29.03
CA ILE A 102 7.33 17.24 -29.89
C ILE A 102 7.93 18.43 -29.13
N LYS A 103 7.16 19.06 -28.22
CA LYS A 103 7.63 20.23 -27.44
C LYS A 103 8.80 19.88 -26.51
N ARG A 104 8.90 18.61 -26.09
CA ARG A 104 10.00 18.12 -25.23
C ARG A 104 11.32 17.91 -25.98
N SER A 105 11.27 17.60 -27.28
CA SER A 105 12.46 17.44 -28.14
C SER A 105 13.26 18.75 -28.27
N LYS A 106 12.57 19.89 -28.49
CA LYS A 106 13.23 21.21 -28.56
C LYS A 106 13.94 21.60 -27.25
N SER A 107 13.41 21.17 -26.10
CA SER A 107 14.01 21.45 -24.80
C SER A 107 15.26 20.60 -24.52
N TYR A 108 15.35 19.40 -25.10
CA TYR A 108 16.55 18.55 -25.03
C TYR A 108 17.68 19.08 -25.92
N VAL A 109 17.35 19.57 -27.12
CA VAL A 109 18.32 20.24 -28.01
C VAL A 109 18.84 21.54 -27.37
N LYS A 110 17.98 22.31 -26.69
CA LYS A 110 18.38 23.54 -26.00
C LYS A 110 19.22 23.31 -24.72
N ARG A 111 19.24 22.07 -24.21
CA ARG A 111 20.06 21.62 -23.07
C ARG A 111 21.26 20.75 -23.49
N LYS A 112 21.67 20.76 -24.76
CA LYS A 112 23.04 20.31 -25.06
C LYS A 112 24.01 21.27 -24.37
N PRO A 113 24.89 20.79 -23.46
CA PRO A 113 25.95 21.65 -22.95
C PRO A 113 26.80 22.10 -24.14
N ASN A 114 27.03 23.40 -24.20
CA ASN A 114 27.92 24.02 -25.16
C ASN A 114 29.29 23.37 -24.95
N ARG A 115 29.73 22.50 -25.86
CA ARG A 115 31.08 21.93 -25.86
C ARG A 115 32.02 23.02 -26.37
N GLY A 116 32.18 24.06 -25.55
CA GLY A 116 32.89 25.30 -25.83
C GLY A 116 33.83 25.72 -24.71
N ASP A 117 34.11 24.84 -23.75
CA ASP A 117 35.27 25.01 -22.87
C ASP A 117 36.49 24.50 -23.65
N GLN A 118 36.97 25.35 -24.57
CA GLN A 118 38.24 25.16 -25.27
C GLN A 118 39.40 25.56 -24.35
N ILE A 119 40.43 24.72 -24.37
CA ILE A 119 41.83 25.10 -24.14
C ILE A 119 42.24 26.07 -25.24
#